data_AF-U2V736-F1
#
_entry.id   AF-U2V736-F1
#
_cell.length_a   1.000
_cell.length_b   1.000
_cell.length_c   1.000
_cell.angle_alpha   90.00
_cell.angle_beta   90.00
_cell.angle_gamma   90.00
#
_symmetry.space_group_name_H-M   'P 1'
#
loop_
_entity.id
_entity.type
_entity.pdbx_description
1 polymer ?
#
loop_
_entity_poly.entity_id
_entity_poly.type
_entity_poly.pdbx_seq_one_letter_code
_entity_poly.pdbx_strand_id
1 'polypeptide(L)' 'MKKMGRPKSDNPRNKRLEIKLTESEDLELKKLSENLKITRTAIILKGIDLVKKELDK' A
#
# COMPACT_ATOMS: atom_id res chain seq x y z
N MET A 1 21.32 -26.33 -20.86
CA MET A 1 19.92 -25.87 -20.95
C MET A 1 19.71 -24.74 -19.93
N LYS A 2 19.48 -23.50 -20.37
CA LYS A 2 19.17 -22.38 -19.46
C LYS A 2 17.81 -22.66 -18.82
N LYS A 3 17.76 -22.88 -17.50
CA LYS A 3 16.49 -22.99 -16.77
C LYS A 3 15.77 -21.64 -16.91
N MET A 4 14.70 -21.58 -17.68
CA MET A 4 13.85 -20.41 -17.81
C MET A 4 13.14 -20.21 -16.47
N GLY A 5 13.74 -19.40 -15.59
CA GLY A 5 13.11 -18.99 -14.34
C GLY A 5 11.92 -18.07 -14.57
N ARG A 6 11.20 -17.71 -13.50
CA ARG A 6 10.13 -16.70 -13.56
C ARG A 6 10.73 -15.41 -14.15
N PRO A 7 10.12 -14.82 -15.20
CA PRO A 7 10.63 -13.58 -15.78
C PRO A 7 10.76 -12.53 -14.68
N LYS A 8 11.91 -11.87 -14.62
CA LYS A 8 12.13 -10.77 -13.68
C LYS A 8 11.19 -9.65 -14.10
N SER A 9 10.24 -9.32 -13.23
CA SER A 9 9.44 -8.10 -13.39
C SER A 9 10.36 -6.91 -13.24
N ASP A 10 10.24 -5.90 -14.11
CA ASP A 10 11.05 -4.68 -14.05
C ASP A 10 10.77 -3.86 -12.78
N ASN A 11 9.56 -3.96 -12.21
CA ASN A 11 9.19 -3.29 -10.96
C ASN A 11 8.43 -4.22 -10.00
N PRO A 12 9.12 -5.12 -9.28
CA PRO A 12 8.49 -6.00 -8.32
C PRO A 12 8.13 -5.24 -7.03
N ARG A 13 6.97 -5.55 -6.44
CA ARG A 13 6.60 -5.08 -5.09
C ARG A 13 7.41 -5.83 -4.01
N ASN A 14 8.69 -5.49 -3.90
CA ASN A 14 9.64 -6.13 -2.97
C ASN A 14 10.02 -5.26 -1.77
N LYS A 15 9.49 -4.04 -1.67
CA LYS A 15 9.73 -3.13 -0.55
C LYS A 15 8.75 -3.44 0.59
N ARG A 16 9.27 -3.67 1.79
CA ARG A 16 8.49 -3.81 3.02
C ARG A 16 8.40 -2.46 3.71
N LEU A 17 7.21 -2.07 4.11
CA LEU A 17 6.96 -0.89 4.92
C LEU A 17 6.47 -1.35 6.28
N GLU A 18 7.17 -0.95 7.33
CA GLU A 18 6.76 -1.16 8.72
C GLU A 18 6.47 0.20 9.35
N ILE A 19 5.27 0.35 9.89
CA ILE A 19 4.83 1.56 10.56
C ILE A 19 4.29 1.20 11.93
N LYS A 20 4.60 2.05 12.91
CA LYS A 20 3.98 1.99 14.24
C LYS A 20 2.74 2.87 14.19
N LEU A 21 1.62 2.32 14.65
CA LEU A 21 0.34 3.02 14.76
C LEU A 21 -0.08 2.99 16.21
N THR A 22 -0.78 4.03 16.64
CA THR A 22 -1.57 4.03 17.87
C THR A 22 -2.81 3.16 17.68
N GLU A 23 -3.44 2.76 18.79
CA GLU A 23 -4.66 1.93 18.75
C GLU A 23 -5.81 2.64 18.02
N SER A 24 -5.96 3.95 18.23
CA SER A 24 -6.94 4.78 17.54
C SER A 24 -6.74 4.77 16.02
N GLU A 25 -5.49 4.89 15.54
CA GLU A 25 -5.17 4.89 14.12
C GLU A 25 -5.43 3.51 13.47
N ASP A 26 -5.12 2.40 14.15
CA ASP A 26 -5.45 1.05 13.62
C ASP A 26 -6.97 0.85 13.54
N LEU A 27 -7.72 1.32 14.53
CA LEU A 27 -9.18 1.27 14.54
C LEU A 27 -9.78 2.08 13.40
N GLU A 28 -9.28 3.29 13.16
CA GLU A 28 -9.70 4.11 12.02
C GLU A 28 -9.36 3.43 10.69
N LEU A 29 -8.13 2.92 10.54
CA LEU A 29 -7.71 2.20 9.35
C LEU A 29 -8.59 0.96 9.08
N LYS A 30 -8.99 0.25 10.13
CA LYS A 30 -9.91 -0.88 10.05
C LYS A 30 -11.31 -0.45 9.61
N LYS A 31 -11.87 0.60 10.22
CA LYS A 31 -13.18 1.15 9.82
C LYS A 31 -13.19 1.61 8.36
N LEU A 32 -12.13 2.30 7.92
CA LEU A 32 -11.96 2.72 6.53
C LEU A 32 -11.87 1.50 5.59
N SER A 33 -11.17 0.45 6.00
CA SER A 33 -11.04 -0.80 5.25
C SER A 33 -12.39 -1.49 5.06
N GLU A 34 -13.21 -1.54 6.11
CA GLU A 34 -14.55 -2.12 6.09
C GLU A 34 -15.51 -1.30 5.21
N ASN A 35 -15.49 0.03 5.36
CA ASN A 35 -16.36 0.94 4.61
C ASN A 35 -16.04 0.94 3.11
N LEU A 36 -14.76 1.00 2.75
CA LEU A 36 -14.31 1.07 1.36
C LEU A 36 -14.13 -0.32 0.73
N LYS A 37 -14.25 -1.41 1.51
CA LYS A 37 -14.01 -2.80 1.08
C LYS A 37 -12.67 -3.01 0.38
N ILE A 38 -11.64 -2.29 0.83
CA ILE A 38 -10.27 -2.40 0.33
C ILE A 38 -9.31 -2.74 1.45
N THR A 39 -8.16 -3.32 1.11
CA THR A 39 -7.16 -3.71 2.12
C THR A 39 -6.52 -2.48 2.78
N ARG A 40 -6.04 -2.64 4.02
CA ARG A 40 -5.27 -1.63 4.75
C ARG A 40 -4.13 -1.05 3.90
N THR A 41 -3.40 -1.90 3.17
CA THR A 41 -2.33 -1.48 2.24
C THR A 41 -2.84 -0.61 1.10
N ALA A 42 -4.00 -0.95 0.51
CA ALA A 42 -4.59 -0.16 -0.56
C ALA A 42 -5.03 1.24 -0.08
N ILE A 43 -5.51 1.35 1.17
CA ILE A 43 -5.83 2.64 1.78
C ILE A 43 -4.60 3.52 1.90
N ILE A 44 -3.50 2.97 2.43
CA ILE A 44 -2.23 3.71 2.59
C ILE A 44 -1.72 4.20 1.24
N LEU A 45 -1.73 3.33 0.22
CA LEU A 45 -1.33 3.71 -1.15
C LEU A 45 -2.23 4.80 -1.74
N LYS A 46 -3.54 4.75 -1.47
CA LYS A 46 -4.48 5.78 -1.90
C LYS A 46 -4.21 7.12 -1.19
N GLY A 47 -3.87 7.09 0.10
CA GLY A 47 -3.44 8.28 0.84
C GLY A 47 -2.21 8.93 0.22
N ILE A 48 -1.20 8.14 -0.16
CA ILE A 48 0.00 8.62 -0.84
C ILE A 48 -0.34 9.29 -2.19
N ASP A 49 -1.24 8.69 -2.97
CA ASP A 49 -1.70 9.24 -4.26
C ASP A 49 -2.45 10.57 -4.10
N LEU A 50 -3.27 10.70 -3.05
CA LEU A 50 -3.98 11.93 -2.73
C LEU A 50 -3.02 13.06 -2.34
N VAL A 51 -2.09 12.79 -1.42
CA VAL A 51 -1.08 13.78 -1.00
C VAL A 51 -0.22 14.22 -2.18
N LYS A 52 0.16 13.28 -3.06
CA LYS A 52 0.89 13.60 -4.29
C LYS A 52 0.10 14.57 -5.18
N LYS A 53 -1.20 14.32 -5.40
CA LYS A 53 -2.06 15.21 -6.20
C LYS A 53 -2.23 16.59 -5.58
N GLU A 54 -2.17 16.71 -4.25
CA GLU A 54 -2.20 18.00 -3.56
C GLU A 54 -0.89 18.77 -3.71
N LEU A 55 0.25 18.07 -3.74
CA LEU A 55 1.59 18.67 -3.94
C LEU A 55 1.88 19.06 -5.39
N ASP A 56 1.34 18.32 -6.36
CA ASP A 56 1.45 18.62 -7.80
C ASP A 56 0.46 19.73 -8.26
N LYS A 57 -0.17 20.44 -7.31
CA LYS A 57 -1.19 21.47 -7.54
C LYS A 57 -0.66 22.87 -7.27
#